data_AF-W6L513-F1
#
_entry.id   AF-W6L513-F1
#
_cell.length_a   1.000
_cell.length_b   1.000
_cell.length_c   1.000
_cell.angle_alpha   90.00
_cell.angle_beta   90.00
_cell.angle_gamma   90.00
#
_symmetry.space_group_name_H-M   'P 1'
#
loop_
_entity.id
_entity.type
_entity.pdbx_description
1 polymer ?
#
loop_
_entity_poly.entity_id
_entity_poly.type
_entity_poly.pdbx_seq_one_letter_code
_entity_poly.pdbx_strand_id
1 'polypeptide(L)'
;MSSAPNLEKLVGTSICEKLLAKSGGLVGIAKLSDSALRHLGLEEFHNAEDAARARQLLGGFMVDAPIFVKHFSDTEVTADCLKGARKALALLSRKCVLAVKTDLSGGSPDGAMGAAELEKLEAAFERLLKEGKVGAVDTQALPVPEIHKRGEPPKRKRGGVREHKKRESQKDVSGVIERAFSRIKMGISEEVQREERLQNAELRTTFMKEQEKQLEKESRKRPRANHSDSDDEYADLFGIAL
;
A
#
# COMPACT_ATOMS: atom_id res chain seq x y z
N MET A 1 22.16 27.76 -26.03
CA MET A 1 20.75 27.35 -26.25
C MET A 1 20.53 26.08 -25.46
N SER A 2 19.57 26.08 -24.52
CA SER A 2 19.21 24.87 -23.79
C SER A 2 18.63 23.84 -24.78
N SER A 3 19.12 22.60 -24.71
CA SER A 3 18.61 21.50 -25.53
C SER A 3 17.24 21.00 -25.03
N ALA A 4 16.87 21.30 -23.78
CA ALA A 4 15.73 20.71 -23.07
C ALA A 4 14.99 21.74 -22.18
N PRO A 5 14.32 22.75 -22.78
CA PRO A 5 13.76 23.87 -22.03
C PRO A 5 12.64 23.46 -21.07
N ASN A 6 11.80 22.47 -21.40
CA ASN A 6 10.73 22.04 -20.50
C ASN A 6 11.27 21.19 -19.34
N LEU A 7 12.23 20.29 -19.60
CA LEU A 7 12.86 19.48 -18.55
C LEU A 7 13.65 20.35 -17.55
N GLU A 8 14.41 21.35 -18.04
CA GLU A 8 15.14 22.29 -17.18
C GLU A 8 14.22 23.08 -16.26
N LYS A 9 13.05 23.49 -16.75
CA LYS A 9 12.07 24.19 -15.91
C LYS A 9 11.56 23.32 -14.77
N LEU A 10 11.33 22.03 -15.00
CA LEU A 10 10.82 21.11 -13.97
C LEU A 10 11.85 20.73 -12.91
N VAL A 11 13.08 20.39 -13.33
CA VAL A 11 14.08 19.74 -12.47
C VAL A 11 15.27 20.65 -12.16
N GLY A 12 15.38 21.80 -12.83
CA GLY A 12 16.54 22.68 -12.73
C GLY A 12 17.67 22.28 -13.69
N THR A 13 18.55 23.23 -13.97
CA THR A 13 19.64 23.10 -14.95
C THR A 13 20.67 22.04 -14.54
N SER A 14 21.15 22.09 -13.30
CA SER A 14 22.19 21.19 -12.79
C SER A 14 21.81 19.71 -12.88
N ILE A 15 20.56 19.39 -12.56
CA ILE A 15 20.09 17.99 -12.57
C ILE A 15 19.68 17.57 -13.98
N CYS A 16 19.16 18.49 -14.80
CA CYS A 16 18.95 18.24 -16.21
C CYS A 16 20.25 17.78 -16.89
N GLU A 17 21.36 18.48 -16.63
CA GLU A 17 22.68 18.11 -17.15
C GLU A 17 23.13 16.72 -16.68
N LYS A 18 22.97 16.41 -15.38
CA LYS A 18 23.29 15.06 -14.84
C LYS A 18 22.45 13.96 -15.50
N LEU A 19 21.14 14.20 -15.66
CA LEU A 19 20.22 13.26 -16.31
C LEU A 19 20.61 13.05 -17.78
N LEU A 20 20.92 14.11 -18.52
CA LEU A 20 21.36 14.04 -19.91
C LEU A 20 22.71 13.34 -20.05
N ALA A 21 23.67 13.63 -19.16
CA ALA A 21 24.98 12.99 -19.16
C ALA A 21 24.86 11.47 -18.92
N LYS A 22 24.07 11.05 -17.93
CA LYS A 22 23.92 9.63 -17.59
C LYS A 22 23.15 8.83 -18.64
N SER A 23 22.16 9.45 -19.27
CA SER A 23 21.29 8.80 -20.27
C SER A 23 21.82 8.85 -21.70
N GLY A 24 22.87 9.64 -21.98
CA GLY A 24 23.39 9.86 -23.33
C GLY A 24 22.51 10.82 -24.16
N GLY A 25 21.80 11.73 -23.49
CA GLY A 25 20.98 12.77 -24.11
C GLY A 25 19.47 12.52 -24.08
N LEU A 26 18.70 13.43 -24.69
CA LEU A 26 17.24 13.45 -24.62
C LEU A 26 16.57 12.16 -25.13
N VAL A 27 17.10 11.59 -26.21
CA VAL A 27 16.59 10.34 -26.79
C VAL A 27 16.77 9.17 -25.82
N GLY A 28 17.86 9.17 -25.06
CA GLY A 28 18.11 8.19 -24.01
C GLY A 28 17.06 8.27 -22.92
N ILE A 29 16.79 9.47 -22.40
CA ILE A 29 15.74 9.70 -21.39
C ILE A 29 14.36 9.31 -21.92
N ALA A 30 14.03 9.65 -23.17
CA ALA A 30 12.71 9.39 -23.75
C ALA A 30 12.36 7.90 -23.84
N LYS A 31 13.38 7.02 -23.93
CA LYS A 31 13.23 5.56 -23.96
C LYS A 31 13.04 4.96 -22.57
N LEU A 32 13.43 5.66 -21.51
CA LEU A 32 13.28 5.17 -20.13
C LEU A 32 11.82 5.20 -19.69
N SER A 33 11.45 4.27 -18.80
CA SER A 33 10.19 4.35 -18.07
C SER A 33 10.29 5.40 -16.97
N ASP A 34 9.14 5.87 -16.47
CA ASP A 34 9.05 6.79 -15.34
C ASP A 34 9.69 6.20 -14.06
N SER A 35 9.58 4.87 -13.86
CA SER A 35 10.26 4.18 -12.77
C SER A 35 11.77 4.14 -12.98
N ALA A 36 12.25 3.83 -14.18
CA ALA A 36 13.69 3.80 -14.45
C ALA A 36 14.33 5.18 -14.29
N LEU A 37 13.67 6.23 -14.79
CA LEU A 37 14.13 7.62 -14.64
C LEU A 37 14.24 8.03 -13.17
N ARG A 38 13.31 7.58 -12.32
CA ARG A 38 13.34 7.85 -10.87
C ARG A 38 14.59 7.29 -10.20
N HIS A 39 15.03 6.09 -10.58
CA HIS A 39 16.20 5.42 -9.98
C HIS A 39 17.53 5.83 -10.63
N LEU A 40 17.49 6.69 -11.66
CA LEU A 40 18.69 7.11 -12.37
C LEU A 40 19.61 7.93 -11.46
N GLY A 41 20.85 7.48 -11.30
CA GLY A 41 21.84 8.13 -10.44
C GLY A 41 21.84 7.66 -8.98
N LEU A 42 21.15 6.57 -8.63
CA LEU A 42 21.12 6.04 -7.26
C LEU A 42 22.51 5.64 -6.72
N GLU A 43 23.43 5.28 -7.61
CA GLU A 43 24.79 4.85 -7.27
C GLU A 43 25.81 6.00 -7.19
N GLU A 44 25.41 7.21 -7.58
CA GLU A 44 26.33 8.35 -7.75
C GLU A 44 26.39 9.27 -6.53
N PHE A 45 25.76 8.89 -5.42
CA PHE A 45 25.86 9.60 -4.15
C PHE A 45 27.18 9.25 -3.44
N HIS A 46 28.05 10.25 -3.25
CA HIS A 46 29.34 10.08 -2.58
C HIS A 46 29.23 10.05 -1.05
N ASN A 47 28.26 10.75 -0.47
CA ASN A 47 28.05 10.80 0.97
C ASN A 47 27.19 9.62 1.43
N ALA A 48 27.56 9.00 2.55
CA ALA A 48 26.83 7.85 3.11
C ALA A 48 25.39 8.21 3.52
N GLU A 49 25.18 9.41 4.07
CA GLU A 49 23.87 9.90 4.49
C GLU A 49 22.94 10.13 3.30
N ASP A 50 23.43 10.79 2.25
CA ASP A 50 22.68 11.03 1.02
C ASP A 50 22.34 9.71 0.31
N ALA A 51 23.28 8.76 0.27
CA ALA A 51 23.05 7.44 -0.28
C ALA A 51 21.99 6.66 0.51
N ALA A 52 21.99 6.75 1.84
CA ALA A 52 20.97 6.13 2.69
C ALA A 52 19.59 6.76 2.43
N ARG A 53 19.51 8.10 2.35
CA ARG A 53 18.27 8.83 2.03
C ARG A 53 17.73 8.46 0.64
N ALA A 54 18.60 8.44 -0.37
CA ALA A 54 18.25 8.06 -1.73
C ALA A 54 17.69 6.63 -1.82
N ARG A 55 18.29 5.67 -1.10
CA ARG A 55 17.78 4.30 -0.98
C ARG A 55 16.43 4.22 -0.26
N GLN A 56 16.25 4.98 0.83
CA GLN A 56 14.97 5.07 1.52
C GLN A 56 13.87 5.65 0.62
N LEU A 57 14.19 6.65 -0.19
CA LEU A 57 13.26 7.29 -1.12
C LEU A 57 13.07 6.51 -2.43
N LEU A 58 13.91 5.52 -2.71
CA LEU A 58 13.96 4.81 -4.00
C LEU A 58 14.09 5.81 -5.17
N GLY A 59 14.97 6.79 -5.01
CA GLY A 59 15.18 7.90 -5.94
C GLY A 59 16.65 8.25 -6.12
N GLY A 60 17.06 8.51 -7.36
CA GLY A 60 18.40 8.95 -7.73
C GLY A 60 18.50 10.48 -7.76
N PHE A 61 19.02 11.06 -8.86
CA PHE A 61 19.26 12.51 -8.97
C PHE A 61 18.02 13.39 -8.76
N MET A 62 16.82 12.84 -8.96
CA MET A 62 15.56 13.58 -8.76
C MET A 62 15.32 13.96 -7.29
N VAL A 63 16.01 13.32 -6.34
CA VAL A 63 15.96 13.68 -4.92
C VAL A 63 16.55 15.07 -4.68
N ASP A 64 17.51 15.49 -5.50
CA ASP A 64 18.14 16.80 -5.37
C ASP A 64 17.37 17.90 -6.12
N ALA A 65 16.25 17.56 -6.79
CA ALA A 65 15.48 18.50 -7.59
C ALA A 65 14.98 19.66 -6.74
N PRO A 66 15.08 20.93 -7.19
CA PRO A 66 14.76 22.10 -6.38
C PRO A 66 13.29 22.07 -5.91
N ILE A 67 12.37 21.59 -6.77
CA ILE A 67 10.97 21.40 -6.40
C ILE A 67 10.80 20.32 -5.32
N PHE A 68 11.55 19.23 -5.38
CA PHE A 68 11.46 18.17 -4.38
C PHE A 68 12.08 18.62 -3.05
N VAL A 69 13.26 19.22 -3.09
CA VAL A 69 13.96 19.77 -1.93
C VAL A 69 13.08 20.81 -1.24
N LYS A 70 12.48 21.76 -1.97
CA LYS A 70 11.58 22.80 -1.41
C LYS A 70 10.44 22.24 -0.54
N HIS A 71 9.94 21.04 -0.85
CA HIS A 71 8.80 20.44 -0.16
C HIS A 71 9.19 19.33 0.84
N PHE A 72 10.31 18.65 0.63
CA PHE A 72 10.70 17.44 1.38
C PHE A 72 12.12 17.52 2.00
N SER A 73 12.70 18.73 2.16
CA SER A 73 14.05 18.93 2.74
C SER A 73 14.10 18.75 4.26
N ASP A 74 13.07 19.20 4.99
CA ASP A 74 13.25 19.60 6.40
C ASP A 74 12.68 18.63 7.44
N THR A 75 12.13 17.49 7.07
CA THR A 75 11.38 16.68 8.04
C THR A 75 12.05 15.36 8.34
N GLU A 76 12.35 15.17 9.63
CA GLU A 76 12.39 13.88 10.29
C GLU A 76 11.35 12.97 9.65
N VAL A 77 11.84 11.96 8.92
CA VAL A 77 11.03 11.18 8.00
C VAL A 77 10.11 10.26 8.82
N THR A 78 8.96 10.80 9.25
CA THR A 78 7.87 9.96 9.74
C THR A 78 7.42 9.03 8.60
N ALA A 79 6.94 7.83 8.94
CA ALA A 79 6.61 6.80 7.95
C ALA A 79 5.59 7.27 6.89
N ASP A 80 4.74 8.25 7.23
CA ASP A 80 3.76 8.83 6.31
C ASP A 80 4.37 9.89 5.38
N CYS A 81 5.30 10.71 5.86
CA CYS A 81 6.10 11.61 5.02
C CYS A 81 6.92 10.81 3.99
N LEU A 82 7.47 9.66 4.36
CA LEU A 82 8.21 8.78 3.44
C LEU A 82 7.35 8.31 2.26
N LYS A 83 6.11 7.87 2.55
CA LYS A 83 5.18 7.43 1.51
C LYS A 83 4.76 8.59 0.61
N GLY A 84 4.58 9.79 1.16
CA GLY A 84 4.31 11.02 0.42
C GLY A 84 5.46 11.37 -0.53
N ALA A 85 6.69 11.38 -0.02
CA ALA A 85 7.90 11.67 -0.77
C ALA A 85 8.14 10.69 -1.94
N ARG A 86 7.98 9.38 -1.70
CA ARG A 86 8.06 8.36 -2.77
C ARG A 86 7.03 8.60 -3.88
N LYS A 87 5.80 9.00 -3.51
CA LYS A 87 4.75 9.36 -4.48
C LYS A 87 5.08 10.64 -5.23
N ALA A 88 5.65 11.64 -4.56
CA ALA A 88 6.07 12.89 -5.17
C ALA A 88 7.15 12.65 -6.24
N LEU A 89 8.18 11.86 -5.93
CA LEU A 89 9.21 11.44 -6.89
C LEU A 89 8.61 10.68 -8.08
N ALA A 90 7.59 9.85 -7.84
CA ALA A 90 6.90 9.15 -8.91
C ALA A 90 6.12 10.06 -9.85
N LEU A 91 5.44 11.07 -9.30
CA LEU A 91 4.76 12.09 -10.09
C LEU A 91 5.77 12.93 -10.87
N LEU A 92 6.85 13.36 -10.22
CA LEU A 92 7.91 14.14 -10.85
C LEU A 92 8.54 13.39 -12.02
N SER A 93 8.92 12.13 -11.82
CA SER A 93 9.55 11.33 -12.89
C SER A 93 8.62 11.13 -14.08
N ARG A 94 7.32 10.91 -13.83
CA ARG A 94 6.30 10.82 -14.89
C ARG A 94 6.17 12.12 -15.68
N LYS A 95 6.19 13.28 -15.01
CA LYS A 95 6.12 14.59 -15.68
C LYS A 95 7.40 14.89 -16.47
N CYS A 96 8.56 14.49 -15.96
CA CYS A 96 9.82 14.66 -16.68
C CYS A 96 9.88 13.85 -17.97
N VAL A 97 9.38 12.60 -17.98
CA VAL A 97 9.27 11.81 -19.22
C VAL A 97 8.38 12.50 -20.26
N LEU A 98 7.28 13.13 -19.84
CA LEU A 98 6.41 13.90 -20.73
C LEU A 98 7.15 15.14 -21.27
N ALA A 99 7.84 15.88 -20.41
CA ALA A 99 8.61 17.05 -20.79
C ALA A 99 9.74 16.74 -21.79
N VAL A 100 10.45 15.64 -21.58
CA VAL A 100 11.48 15.16 -22.51
C VAL A 100 10.88 14.84 -23.88
N LYS A 101 9.72 14.19 -23.91
CA LYS A 101 9.04 13.85 -25.17
C LYS A 101 8.56 15.11 -25.91
N THR A 102 8.07 16.12 -25.18
CA THR A 102 7.70 17.40 -25.80
C THR A 102 8.92 18.16 -26.30
N ASP A 103 10.03 18.15 -25.55
CA ASP A 103 11.30 18.77 -25.96
C ASP A 103 11.83 18.09 -27.23
N LEU A 104 11.81 16.75 -27.28
CA LEU A 104 12.22 15.98 -28.46
C LEU A 104 11.36 16.28 -29.70
N SER A 105 10.05 16.51 -29.51
CA SER A 105 9.13 16.87 -30.59
C SER A 105 9.21 18.34 -31.02
N GLY A 106 9.89 19.20 -30.25
CA GLY A 106 9.91 20.64 -30.48
C GLY A 106 8.58 21.36 -30.22
N GLY A 107 7.64 20.75 -29.49
CA GLY A 107 6.27 21.28 -29.33
C GLY A 107 6.13 22.51 -28.42
N SER A 108 7.14 22.81 -27.59
CA SER A 108 7.14 23.96 -26.67
C SER A 108 8.58 24.45 -26.44
N PRO A 109 9.19 25.14 -27.42
CA PRO A 109 10.58 25.60 -27.33
C PRO A 109 10.79 26.67 -26.24
N ASP A 110 9.73 27.40 -25.86
CA ASP A 110 9.80 28.45 -24.84
C ASP A 110 9.80 27.91 -23.39
N GLY A 111 9.61 26.59 -23.20
CA GLY A 111 9.53 25.99 -21.85
C GLY A 111 8.17 26.17 -21.15
N ALA A 112 7.16 26.72 -21.84
CA ALA A 112 5.85 27.03 -21.28
C ALA A 112 5.12 25.80 -20.71
N MET A 113 5.23 24.66 -21.39
CA MET A 113 4.64 23.40 -20.92
C MET A 113 5.29 22.95 -19.59
N GLY A 114 6.62 23.02 -19.50
CA GLY A 114 7.35 22.71 -18.27
C GLY A 114 6.93 23.59 -17.09
N ALA A 115 6.74 24.89 -17.32
CA ALA A 115 6.24 25.81 -16.30
C ALA A 115 4.81 25.47 -15.82
N ALA A 116 3.90 25.18 -16.76
CA ALA A 116 2.52 24.79 -16.42
C ALA A 116 2.45 23.45 -15.65
N GLU A 117 3.35 22.51 -15.95
CA GLU A 117 3.44 21.25 -15.20
C GLU A 117 4.11 21.40 -13.84
N LEU A 118 5.02 22.37 -13.68
CA LEU A 118 5.61 22.72 -12.39
C LEU A 118 4.54 23.19 -11.42
N GLU A 119 3.67 24.13 -11.81
CA GLU A 119 2.58 24.62 -10.96
C GLU A 119 1.65 23.49 -10.51
N LYS A 120 1.33 22.54 -11.41
CA LYS A 120 0.53 21.35 -11.08
C LYS A 120 1.25 20.44 -10.09
N LEU A 121 2.57 20.30 -10.21
CA LEU A 121 3.37 19.50 -9.29
C LEU A 121 3.45 20.14 -7.91
N GLU A 122 3.63 21.46 -7.82
CA GLU A 122 3.61 22.19 -6.55
C GLU A 122 2.26 21.96 -5.82
N ALA A 123 1.14 22.16 -6.52
CA ALA A 123 -0.19 21.89 -5.96
C ALA A 123 -0.37 20.42 -5.53
N ALA A 124 0.19 19.47 -6.30
CA ALA A 124 0.14 18.05 -5.96
C ALA A 124 1.01 17.71 -4.74
N PHE A 125 2.18 18.34 -4.59
CA PHE A 125 3.10 18.12 -3.48
C PHE A 125 2.55 18.72 -2.19
N GLU A 126 1.98 19.92 -2.26
CA GLU A 126 1.24 20.50 -1.13
C GLU A 126 0.10 19.58 -0.67
N ARG A 127 -0.66 19.01 -1.61
CA ARG A 127 -1.72 18.04 -1.26
C ARG A 127 -1.18 16.76 -0.64
N LEU A 128 0.04 16.34 -0.97
CA LEU A 128 0.68 15.17 -0.37
C LEU A 128 1.17 15.44 1.05
N LEU A 129 1.59 16.68 1.34
CA LEU A 129 2.08 17.10 2.65
C LEU A 129 0.97 17.49 3.64
N LYS A 130 -0.19 17.94 3.15
CA LYS A 130 -1.33 18.27 4.03
C LYS A 130 -1.73 17.07 4.89
N GLU A 131 -1.48 17.18 6.19
CA GLU A 131 -1.89 16.21 7.19
C GLU A 131 -3.43 16.14 7.29
N GLY A 132 -3.98 14.92 7.33
CA GLY A 132 -5.43 14.70 7.41
C GLY A 132 -6.13 14.68 6.05
N LYS A 133 -6.13 13.52 5.38
CA LYS A 133 -6.89 13.24 4.14
C LYS A 133 -8.42 13.31 4.31
N VAL A 134 -8.89 13.63 5.52
CA VAL A 134 -10.30 13.70 5.88
C VAL A 134 -10.45 14.99 6.68
N GLY A 135 -10.90 16.05 6.02
CA GLY A 135 -11.27 17.28 6.71
C GLY A 135 -12.55 17.09 7.51
N ALA A 136 -12.86 18.02 8.42
CA ALA A 136 -14.15 18.05 9.11
C ALA A 136 -15.36 18.15 8.14
N VAL A 137 -15.12 18.59 6.89
CA VAL A 137 -16.13 18.59 5.81
C VAL A 137 -16.33 17.19 5.22
N ASP A 138 -15.29 16.35 5.24
CA ASP A 138 -15.33 14.98 4.72
C ASP A 138 -15.90 13.98 5.75
N THR A 139 -15.97 14.36 7.02
CA THR A 139 -16.68 13.58 8.03
C THR A 139 -18.18 13.70 7.82
N GLN A 140 -18.72 12.81 6.99
CA GLN A 140 -20.16 12.64 6.89
C GLN A 140 -20.72 12.33 8.28
N ALA A 141 -21.76 13.08 8.67
CA ALA A 141 -22.50 12.79 9.89
C ALA A 141 -22.98 11.34 9.86
N LEU A 142 -22.94 10.67 11.01
CA LEU A 142 -23.51 9.34 11.13
C LEU A 142 -24.98 9.36 10.68
N PRO A 143 -25.46 8.27 10.05
CA PRO A 143 -26.86 8.18 9.70
C PRO A 143 -27.72 8.35 10.95
N VAL A 144 -28.81 9.11 10.82
CA VAL A 144 -29.77 9.32 11.91
C VAL A 144 -30.22 7.95 12.45
N PRO A 145 -30.09 7.67 13.77
CA PRO A 145 -30.51 6.41 14.33
C PRO A 145 -31.97 6.13 14.01
N GLU A 146 -32.25 4.99 13.35
CA GLU A 146 -33.59 4.61 12.88
C GLU A 146 -34.61 4.45 14.02
N ILE A 147 -34.16 4.44 15.28
CA ILE A 147 -34.95 4.44 16.52
C ILE A 147 -36.01 5.56 16.51
N HIS A 148 -35.72 6.69 15.84
CA HIS A 148 -36.59 7.87 15.81
C HIS A 148 -37.78 7.75 14.84
N LYS A 149 -37.89 6.69 14.03
CA LYS A 149 -38.98 6.54 13.04
C LYS A 149 -40.24 5.83 13.56
N ARG A 150 -40.47 5.80 14.89
CA ARG A 150 -41.62 5.19 15.62
C ARG A 150 -41.30 3.87 16.37
N GLY A 151 -40.11 3.73 16.96
CA GLY A 151 -39.83 2.66 17.93
C GLY A 151 -39.84 1.21 17.41
N GLU A 152 -40.22 0.97 16.15
CA GLU A 152 -40.18 -0.34 15.53
C GLU A 152 -38.83 -0.56 14.81
N PRO A 153 -38.10 -1.65 15.10
CA PRO A 153 -36.90 -1.97 14.36
C PRO A 153 -37.24 -2.20 12.88
N PRO A 154 -36.37 -1.80 11.93
CA PRO A 154 -36.60 -2.01 10.51
C PRO A 154 -36.90 -3.49 10.24
N LYS A 155 -38.01 -3.75 9.54
CA LYS A 155 -38.39 -5.13 9.18
C LYS A 155 -37.30 -5.76 8.32
N ARG A 156 -36.68 -6.82 8.83
CA ARG A 156 -35.74 -7.65 8.06
C ARG A 156 -36.45 -8.20 6.84
N LYS A 157 -35.90 -7.93 5.65
CA LYS A 157 -36.38 -8.54 4.40
C LYS A 157 -36.10 -10.04 4.44
N ARG A 158 -36.84 -10.84 3.68
CA ARG A 158 -36.61 -12.29 3.61
C ARG A 158 -35.21 -12.55 3.03
N GLY A 159 -34.34 -13.09 3.86
CA GLY A 159 -32.99 -13.48 3.48
C GLY A 159 -32.93 -14.90 2.95
N GLY A 160 -32.31 -15.08 1.79
CA GLY A 160 -31.89 -16.40 1.31
C GLY A 160 -30.49 -16.78 1.80
N VAL A 161 -29.83 -17.66 1.07
CA VAL A 161 -28.48 -18.18 1.38
C VAL A 161 -27.43 -17.07 1.55
N ARG A 162 -27.54 -15.96 0.81
CA ARG A 162 -26.59 -14.82 0.91
C ARG A 162 -26.67 -14.12 2.25
N GLU A 163 -27.87 -13.96 2.81
CA GLU A 163 -28.05 -13.35 4.13
C GLU A 163 -27.58 -14.29 5.24
N HIS A 164 -27.79 -15.60 5.08
CA HIS A 164 -27.24 -16.60 6.00
C HIS A 164 -25.72 -16.53 6.08
N LYS A 165 -25.03 -16.57 4.91
CA LYS A 165 -23.56 -16.46 4.85
C LYS A 165 -23.03 -15.14 5.43
N LYS A 166 -23.73 -14.03 5.20
CA LYS A 166 -23.38 -12.74 5.80
C LYS A 166 -23.44 -12.81 7.33
N ARG A 167 -24.53 -13.34 7.89
CA ARG A 167 -24.69 -13.45 9.34
C ARG A 167 -23.70 -14.44 9.97
N GLU A 168 -23.37 -15.54 9.29
CA GLU A 168 -22.28 -16.43 9.71
C GLU A 168 -20.93 -15.70 9.75
N SER A 169 -20.62 -14.89 8.73
CA SER A 169 -19.36 -14.12 8.70
C SER A 169 -19.27 -13.05 9.78
N GLN A 170 -20.40 -12.44 10.13
CA GLN A 170 -20.51 -11.43 11.19
C GLN A 170 -20.61 -12.04 12.60
N LYS A 171 -20.67 -13.38 12.71
CA LYS A 171 -20.96 -14.12 13.95
C LYS A 171 -22.32 -13.75 14.59
N ASP A 172 -23.25 -13.23 13.79
CA ASP A 172 -24.60 -12.85 14.20
C ASP A 172 -25.56 -14.06 14.28
N VAL A 173 -25.16 -15.21 13.71
CA VAL A 173 -25.86 -16.48 13.85
C VAL A 173 -25.01 -17.34 14.76
N SER A 174 -25.48 -17.52 15.99
CA SER A 174 -24.85 -18.43 16.93
C SER A 174 -25.08 -19.88 16.49
N GLY A 175 -23.99 -20.64 16.40
CA GLY A 175 -24.01 -22.07 16.11
C GLY A 175 -24.87 -22.84 17.13
N VAL A 176 -25.17 -24.12 16.83
CA VAL A 176 -25.90 -24.98 17.79
C VAL A 176 -25.13 -25.10 19.11
N ILE A 177 -23.80 -25.24 18.99
CA ILE A 177 -22.86 -25.33 20.10
C ILE A 177 -22.76 -24.02 20.87
N GLU A 178 -22.55 -22.90 20.18
CA GLU A 178 -22.47 -21.58 20.81
C GLU A 178 -23.77 -21.22 21.55
N ARG A 179 -24.94 -21.58 21.02
CA ARG A 179 -26.23 -21.41 21.70
C ARG A 179 -26.34 -22.29 22.94
N ALA A 180 -25.92 -23.54 22.86
CA ALA A 180 -25.88 -24.43 24.02
C ALA A 180 -24.95 -23.90 25.11
N PHE A 181 -23.80 -23.31 24.73
CA PHE A 181 -22.84 -22.74 25.66
C PHE A 181 -23.21 -21.36 26.20
N SER A 182 -24.03 -20.58 25.49
CA SER A 182 -24.47 -19.23 25.91
C SER A 182 -25.35 -19.20 27.16
N ARG A 183 -26.04 -20.30 27.48
CA ARG A 183 -26.85 -20.39 28.71
C ARG A 183 -25.94 -20.72 29.89
N ILE A 184 -26.23 -20.20 31.07
CA ILE A 184 -25.47 -20.50 32.30
C ILE A 184 -26.49 -20.85 33.38
N LYS A 185 -26.29 -21.98 34.06
CA LYS A 185 -27.06 -22.35 35.26
C LYS A 185 -26.37 -21.71 36.47
N MET A 186 -27.07 -20.89 37.23
CA MET A 186 -26.50 -20.29 38.44
C MET A 186 -26.37 -21.37 39.53
N GLY A 187 -25.25 -21.38 40.27
CA GLY A 187 -25.01 -22.30 41.38
C GLY A 187 -24.36 -23.65 41.02
N ILE A 188 -24.02 -23.87 39.75
CA ILE A 188 -23.27 -25.05 39.28
C ILE A 188 -21.95 -24.55 38.67
N SER A 189 -20.83 -25.24 38.91
CA SER A 189 -19.55 -24.85 38.30
C SER A 189 -19.58 -24.98 36.77
N GLU A 190 -18.81 -24.14 36.07
CA GLU A 190 -18.81 -24.12 34.60
C GLU A 190 -18.38 -25.44 33.98
N GLU A 191 -17.43 -26.15 34.61
CA GLU A 191 -16.90 -27.43 34.14
C GLU A 191 -17.98 -28.51 34.11
N VAL A 192 -18.72 -28.66 35.21
CA VAL A 192 -19.83 -29.61 35.32
C VAL A 192 -20.94 -29.27 34.31
N GLN A 193 -21.23 -27.99 34.11
CA GLN A 193 -22.20 -27.57 33.09
C GLN A 193 -21.74 -27.87 31.66
N ARG A 194 -20.44 -27.78 31.38
CA ARG A 194 -19.89 -28.12 30.06
C ARG A 194 -19.96 -29.61 29.82
N GLU A 195 -19.61 -30.43 30.80
CA GLU A 195 -19.69 -31.88 30.73
C GLU A 195 -21.13 -32.36 30.53
N GLU A 196 -22.10 -31.83 31.28
CA GLU A 196 -23.52 -32.13 31.09
C GLU A 196 -23.99 -31.81 29.66
N ARG A 197 -23.59 -30.66 29.09
CA ARG A 197 -23.98 -30.29 27.72
C ARG A 197 -23.32 -31.20 26.70
N LEU A 198 -22.06 -31.54 26.92
CA LEU A 198 -21.34 -32.51 26.12
C LEU A 198 -21.90 -33.92 26.32
N GLN A 199 -22.79 -34.23 27.27
CA GLN A 199 -23.46 -35.53 27.32
C GLN A 199 -24.59 -35.66 26.28
N ASN A 200 -25.13 -34.55 25.80
CA ASN A 200 -26.15 -34.56 24.76
C ASN A 200 -25.58 -35.09 23.44
N ALA A 201 -26.13 -36.20 22.95
CA ALA A 201 -25.64 -36.90 21.76
C ALA A 201 -25.57 -35.99 20.52
N GLU A 202 -26.56 -35.11 20.32
CA GLU A 202 -26.57 -34.18 19.20
C GLU A 202 -25.41 -33.17 19.27
N LEU A 203 -25.16 -32.59 20.45
CA LEU A 203 -24.07 -31.64 20.67
C LEU A 203 -22.70 -32.30 20.49
N ARG A 204 -22.54 -33.55 20.97
CA ARG A 204 -21.34 -34.36 20.74
C ARG A 204 -21.05 -34.51 19.25
N THR A 205 -22.03 -34.93 18.47
CA THR A 205 -21.83 -35.17 17.03
C THR A 205 -21.50 -33.88 16.27
N THR A 206 -22.11 -32.75 16.62
CA THR A 206 -21.79 -31.46 16.03
C THR A 206 -20.40 -30.99 16.43
N PHE A 207 -19.98 -31.25 17.67
CA PHE A 207 -18.68 -30.83 18.20
C PHE A 207 -17.54 -31.62 17.55
N MET A 208 -17.70 -32.93 17.41
CA MET A 208 -16.73 -33.77 16.67
C MET A 208 -16.58 -33.33 15.21
N LYS A 209 -17.70 -33.04 14.53
CA LYS A 209 -17.67 -32.51 13.15
C LYS A 209 -16.98 -31.14 13.04
N GLU A 210 -17.07 -30.30 14.06
CA GLU A 210 -16.36 -29.02 14.09
C GLU A 210 -14.85 -29.22 14.30
N GLN A 211 -14.46 -30.13 15.19
CA GLN A 211 -13.06 -30.50 15.40
C GLN A 211 -12.43 -31.10 14.14
N GLU A 212 -13.12 -32.03 13.47
CA GLU A 212 -12.68 -32.61 12.20
C GLU A 212 -12.47 -31.53 11.13
N LYS A 213 -13.41 -30.59 10.98
CA LYS A 213 -13.28 -29.47 10.04
C LYS A 213 -12.14 -28.52 10.39
N GLN A 214 -11.81 -28.35 11.68
CA GLN A 214 -10.67 -27.54 12.11
C GLN A 214 -9.36 -28.23 11.75
N LEU A 215 -9.23 -29.53 12.04
CA LEU A 215 -8.08 -30.35 11.66
C LEU A 215 -7.88 -30.38 10.14
N GLU A 216 -8.95 -30.52 9.37
CA GLU A 216 -8.88 -30.44 7.90
C GLU A 216 -8.37 -29.06 7.43
N LYS A 217 -8.82 -27.96 8.04
CA LYS A 217 -8.33 -26.61 7.69
C LYS A 217 -6.87 -26.42 8.07
N GLU A 218 -6.43 -26.99 9.19
CA GLU A 218 -5.05 -26.94 9.65
C GLU A 218 -4.14 -27.76 8.74
N SER A 219 -4.56 -28.97 8.34
CA SER A 219 -3.82 -29.79 7.37
C SER A 219 -3.71 -29.13 5.97
N ARG A 220 -4.70 -28.32 5.58
CA ARG A 220 -4.70 -27.57 4.31
C ARG A 220 -3.90 -26.27 4.35
N LYS A 221 -3.54 -25.75 5.53
CA LYS A 221 -2.62 -24.61 5.62
C LYS A 221 -1.24 -25.12 5.22
N ARG A 222 -0.75 -24.69 4.06
CA ARG A 222 0.66 -24.91 3.69
C ARG A 222 1.53 -24.38 4.84
N PRO A 223 2.52 -25.15 5.32
CA PRO A 223 3.47 -24.62 6.27
C PRO A 223 4.10 -23.37 5.63
N ARG A 224 3.98 -22.22 6.29
CA ARG A 224 4.87 -21.10 5.96
C ARG A 224 6.24 -21.61 6.34
N ALA A 225 7.07 -21.97 5.34
CA ALA A 225 8.46 -22.23 5.58
C ALA A 225 9.02 -21.01 6.31
N ASN A 226 9.47 -21.22 7.54
CA ASN A 226 10.22 -20.21 8.26
C ASN A 226 11.47 -19.95 7.42
N HIS A 227 11.57 -18.75 6.84
CA HIS A 227 12.79 -18.31 6.19
C HIS A 227 13.78 -17.96 7.32
N SER A 228 14.56 -18.97 7.72
CA SER A 228 15.76 -18.81 8.53
C SER A 228 16.77 -19.88 8.12
N ASP A 229 17.85 -19.41 7.48
CA ASP A 229 19.17 -20.00 7.32
C ASP A 229 19.28 -21.40 6.70
N SER A 230 19.48 -21.42 5.37
CA SER A 230 20.56 -22.13 4.65
C SER A 230 20.17 -22.31 3.17
N ASP A 231 20.33 -21.24 2.38
CA ASP A 231 20.40 -21.39 0.93
C ASP A 231 21.79 -21.97 0.58
N ASP A 232 21.96 -23.28 0.74
CA ASP A 232 23.08 -23.99 0.14
C ASP A 232 22.79 -24.17 -1.36
N GLU A 233 23.09 -23.13 -2.15
CA GLU A 233 23.00 -23.08 -3.62
C GLU A 233 23.91 -24.11 -4.36
N TYR A 234 24.44 -25.12 -3.66
CA TYR A 234 25.41 -26.09 -4.18
C TYR A 234 24.94 -27.56 -4.10
N ALA A 235 23.72 -27.84 -3.66
CA ALA A 235 23.20 -29.21 -3.59
C ALA A 235 23.07 -29.88 -4.98
N ASP A 236 22.89 -29.11 -6.05
CA ASP A 236 22.72 -29.62 -7.42
C ASP A 236 24.04 -30.05 -8.10
N LEU A 237 25.20 -29.84 -7.46
CA LEU A 237 26.51 -30.14 -8.05
C LEU A 237 27.09 -31.51 -7.64
N PHE A 238 26.43 -32.26 -6.77
CA PHE A 238 26.88 -33.62 -6.37
C PHE A 238 26.35 -34.75 -7.27
N GLY A 239 25.58 -34.43 -8.32
CA GLY A 239 24.96 -35.42 -9.22
C GLY A 239 25.66 -35.65 -10.56
N ILE A 240 26.75 -34.93 -10.86
CA ILE A 240 27.45 -35.06 -12.15
C ILE A 240 28.77 -35.80 -11.88
N ALA A 241 28.72 -37.13 -11.97
CA ALA A 241 29.90 -37.99 -12.00
C ALA A 241 30.55 -37.96 -13.41
N LEU A 242 31.89 -37.87 -13.43
CA LEU A 242 32.75 -38.38 -14.49
C LEU A 242 32.87 -39.90 -14.38
#